data_AF-A0A417C5U1-F1
#
_entry.id   AF-A0A417C5U1-F1
#
_cell.length_a   1.000
_cell.length_b   1.000
_cell.length_c   1.000
_cell.angle_alpha   90.00
_cell.angle_beta   90.00
_cell.angle_gamma   90.00
#
_symmetry.space_group_name_H-M   'P 1'
#
loop_
_entity.id
_entity.type
_entity.pdbx_description
1 polymer ?
#
loop_
_entity_poly.entity_id
_entity_poly.type
_entity_poly.pdbx_seq_one_letter_code
_entity_poly.pdbx_strand_id
1 'polypeptide(L)' 'MSYDIVKFIVILGSILMTMYGLSCFNYEHFILKGKVKQFYLTYIIVSLAIGYMLASFILDFMTIHF' A
#
# COMPACT_ATOMS: atom_id res chain seq x y z
N MET A 1 23.60 7.70 -4.47
CA MET A 1 23.02 7.22 -5.74
C MET A 1 22.39 5.83 -5.61
N SER A 2 23.08 4.81 -5.06
CA SER A 2 22.47 3.48 -4.88
C SER A 2 21.33 3.43 -3.86
N TYR A 3 21.38 4.24 -2.80
CA TYR A 3 20.35 4.25 -1.75
C TYR A 3 18.99 4.75 -2.24
N ASP A 4 18.95 5.76 -3.11
CA ASP A 4 17.72 6.28 -3.70
C ASP A 4 17.01 5.26 -4.59
N ILE A 5 17.78 4.46 -5.34
CA ILE A 5 17.26 3.40 -6.20
C ILE A 5 16.64 2.27 -5.36
N VAL A 6 17.31 1.87 -4.27
CA VAL A 6 16.78 0.88 -3.32
C VAL A 6 15.50 1.41 -2.67
N LYS A 7 15.47 2.69 -2.29
CA LYS A 7 14.29 3.36 -1.75
C LYS A 7 13.09 3.28 -2.69
N PHE A 8 13.32 3.54 -3.98
CA PHE A 8 12.29 3.51 -5.00
C PHE A 8 11.72 2.09 -5.22
N ILE A 9 12.60 1.08 -5.24
CA ILE A 9 12.20 -0.33 -5.42
C ILE A 9 11.36 -0.83 -4.23
N VAL A 10 11.75 -0.51 -3.00
CA VAL A 10 11.02 -0.93 -1.79
C VAL A 10 9.63 -0.29 -1.72
N ILE A 11 9.52 0.99 -2.10
CA ILE A 11 8.23 1.68 -2.17
C ILE A 11 7.33 1.05 -3.23
N LEU A 12 7.85 0.80 -4.44
CA LEU A 12 7.09 0.14 -5.51
C LEU A 12 6.61 -1.25 -5.11
N GLY A 13 7.50 -2.07 -4.52
CA GLY A 13 7.15 -3.42 -4.07
C GLY A 13 6.08 -3.42 -2.96
N SER A 14 6.17 -2.49 -2.01
CA SER A 14 5.21 -2.40 -0.90
C SER A 14 3.83 -1.93 -1.36
N ILE A 15 3.76 -1.00 -2.32
CA ILE A 15 2.49 -0.55 -2.90
C ILE A 15 1.83 -1.73 -3.64
N LEU A 16 2.59 -2.48 -4.43
CA LEU A 16 2.06 -3.65 -5.16
C LEU A 16 1.57 -4.75 -4.22
N MET A 17 2.32 -5.07 -3.16
CA MET A 17 1.89 -6.03 -2.13
C MET A 17 0.63 -5.55 -1.39
N THR A 18 0.54 -4.26 -1.09
CA THR A 18 -0.63 -3.71 -0.40
C THR A 18 -1.84 -3.76 -1.32
N MET A 19 -1.72 -3.41 -2.59
CA MET A 19 -2.81 -3.55 -3.56
C MET A 19 -3.27 -5.01 -3.73
N TYR A 20 -2.34 -5.97 -3.71
CA TYR A 20 -2.68 -7.40 -3.74
C TYR A 20 -3.39 -7.87 -2.47
N GLY A 21 -2.88 -7.49 -1.29
CA GLY A 21 -3.47 -7.85 0.00
C GLY A 21 -4.86 -7.26 0.19
N LEU A 22 -5.03 -6.00 -0.22
CA LEU A 22 -6.32 -5.32 -0.18
C LEU A 22 -7.28 -5.91 -1.23
N SER A 23 -6.81 -6.36 -2.41
CA SER A 23 -7.68 -7.02 -3.40
C SER A 23 -8.19 -8.40 -2.97
N CYS A 24 -7.55 -9.01 -1.97
CA CYS A 24 -7.98 -10.28 -1.38
C CYS A 24 -9.08 -10.09 -0.32
N PHE A 25 -9.27 -8.86 0.19
CA PHE A 25 -10.41 -8.54 1.02
C PHE A 25 -11.67 -8.54 0.15
N ASN A 26 -12.56 -9.49 0.41
CA ASN A 26 -13.81 -9.63 -0.32
C ASN A 26 -14.78 -8.48 0.03
N TYR A 27 -14.68 -7.38 -0.71
CA TYR A 27 -15.52 -6.17 -0.53
C TYR A 27 -16.99 -6.40 -0.82
N GLU A 28 -17.35 -7.51 -1.44
CA GLU A 28 -18.73 -7.86 -1.79
C GLU A 28 -19.65 -7.94 -0.56
N HIS A 29 -19.12 -8.22 0.63
CA HIS A 29 -19.90 -8.27 1.87
C HIS A 29 -20.12 -6.91 2.55
N PHE A 30 -19.35 -5.88 2.22
CA PHE A 30 -19.42 -4.55 2.85
C PHE A 30 -20.11 -3.49 1.98
N ILE A 31 -20.36 -3.77 0.70
CA ILE A 31 -20.91 -2.80 -0.25
C ILE A 31 -22.45 -2.80 -0.17
N LEU A 32 -23.00 -1.85 0.58
CA LEU A 32 -24.40 -1.42 0.44
C LEU A 32 -24.62 -0.87 -0.99
N LYS A 33 -25.56 -1.49 -1.73
CA LYS A 33 -25.99 -1.10 -3.08
C LYS A 33 -26.22 0.42 -3.15
N GLY A 34 -25.31 1.15 -3.83
CA GLY A 34 -25.46 2.58 -4.15
C GLY A 34 -24.26 3.49 -3.82
N LYS A 35 -23.29 3.03 -3.02
CA LYS A 35 -22.12 3.85 -2.60
C LYS A 35 -20.75 3.33 -3.08
N VAL A 36 -20.76 2.51 -4.13
CA VAL A 36 -19.59 1.79 -4.66
C VAL A 36 -18.45 2.73 -5.07
N LYS A 37 -18.76 3.89 -5.68
CA LYS A 37 -17.76 4.86 -6.14
C LYS A 37 -16.96 5.51 -5.00
N GLN A 38 -17.62 5.87 -3.90
CA GLN A 38 -16.95 6.47 -2.73
C GLN A 38 -16.06 5.44 -2.04
N PHE A 39 -16.55 4.20 -1.92
CA PHE A 39 -15.81 3.11 -1.30
C PHE A 39 -14.53 2.77 -2.08
N TYR A 40 -14.58 2.73 -3.42
CA TYR A 40 -13.41 2.46 -4.25
C TYR A 40 -12.32 3.55 -4.12
N LEU A 41 -12.75 4.81 -4.00
CA LEU A 41 -11.85 5.94 -3.77
C LEU A 41 -11.17 5.85 -2.41
N THR A 42 -11.94 5.55 -1.35
CA THR A 42 -11.40 5.31 -0.01
C THR A 42 -10.45 4.12 0.01
N TYR A 43 -10.78 3.04 -0.69
CA TYR A 43 -9.93 1.85 -0.82
C TYR A 43 -8.58 2.17 -1.48
N ILE A 44 -8.57 2.95 -2.56
CA ILE A 44 -7.32 3.40 -3.20
C ILE A 44 -6.50 4.25 -2.22
N ILE A 45 -7.13 5.22 -1.54
CA ILE A 45 -6.42 6.09 -0.60
C ILE A 45 -5.83 5.28 0.57
N VAL A 46 -6.59 4.33 1.11
CA VAL A 46 -6.15 3.48 2.22
C VAL A 46 -5.02 2.53 1.78
N SER A 47 -5.14 1.90 0.60
CA SER A 47 -4.05 1.06 0.06
C SER A 47 -2.77 1.85 -0.17
N LEU A 48 -2.87 3.09 -0.68
CA LEU A 48 -1.71 3.95 -0.87
C LEU A 48 -1.06 4.33 0.47
N ALA A 49 -1.88 4.71 1.46
CA ALA A 49 -1.42 5.11 2.78
C ALA A 49 -0.73 3.96 3.52
N ILE A 50 -1.34 2.78 3.52
CA ILE A 50 -0.77 1.57 4.13
C ILE A 50 0.52 1.16 3.42
N GLY A 51 0.52 1.14 2.08
CA GLY A 51 1.70 0.77 1.30
C GLY A 51 2.88 1.71 1.51
N TYR A 52 2.61 3.02 1.64
CA TYR A 52 3.64 4.01 1.93
C TYR A 52 4.18 3.91 3.36
N MET A 53 3.31 3.69 4.35
CA MET A 53 3.74 3.46 5.74
C MET A 53 4.61 2.21 5.86
N LEU A 54 4.20 1.10 5.25
CA LEU A 54 4.97 -0.15 5.22
C LEU A 54 6.32 0.04 4.54
N ALA A 55 6.35 0.69 3.38
CA ALA A 55 7.59 0.99 2.68
C ALA A 55 8.54 1.84 3.53
N SER A 56 8.00 2.88 4.17
CA SER A 56 8.78 3.78 5.02
C SER A 56 9.32 3.05 6.24
N PHE A 57 8.53 2.16 6.85
CA PHE A 57 8.97 1.32 7.97
C PHE A 57 10.10 0.36 7.56
N ILE A 58 9.96 -0.32 6.42
CA ILE A 58 10.98 -1.24 5.89
C ILE A 58 12.26 -0.47 5.59
N LEU A 59 12.16 0.72 5.01
CA LEU A 59 13.32 1.56 4.70
C LEU A 59 14.03 2.08 5.95
N ASP A 60 13.28 2.47 6.97
CA ASP A 60 13.83 2.86 8.26
C ASP A 60 14.57 1.69 8.92
N PHE A 61 13.95 0.51 8.94
CA PHE A 61 14.54 -0.71 9.47
C PHE A 61 15.83 -1.10 8.73
N MET A 62 15.82 -1.05 7.39
CA MET A 62 16.99 -1.33 6.57
C MET A 62 18.10 -0.28 6.78
N THR A 63 17.75 0.99 6.98
CA THR A 63 18.72 2.07 7.22
C THR A 63 19.40 1.92 8.60
N ILE A 64 18.66 1.47 9.62
CA ILE A 64 19.21 1.23 10.97
C ILE A 64 20.16 0.02 10.99
N HIS A 65 19.98 -0.94 10.07
CA HIS A 65 20.73 -2.19 10.02
C HIS A 65 22.00 -2.14 9.15
N PHE A 66 22.34 -0.97 8.59
CA PHE A 66 23.53 -0.72 7.77
C PHE A 66 24.60 0.10 8.50
#